data_AF-S7MRJ0-F1
#
_entry.id   AF-S7MRJ0-F1
#
_cell.length_a   1.000
_cell.length_b   1.000
_cell.length_c   1.000
_cell.angle_alpha   90.00
_cell.angle_beta   90.00
_cell.angle_gamma   90.00
#
_symmetry.space_group_name_H-M   'P 1'
#
loop_
_entity.id
_entity.type
_entity.pdbx_description
1 polymer ?
#
loop_
_entity_poly.entity_id
_entity_poly.type
_entity_poly.pdbx_seq_one_letter_code
_entity_poly.pdbx_strand_id
1 'polypeptide(L)'
;MEPGTSPETVCGEHNLTSSLVSVPTLLASNTTVTENEDAVVMTCYTDDSSTNWLFNATSLQLRERMKLSQDHRTLTIDPVRREDAGN
;
A
#
# COMPACT_ATOMS: atom_id res chain seq x y z
N MET A 1 -51.70 24.12 -20.92
CA MET A 1 -50.53 24.80 -21.50
C MET A 1 -49.83 25.48 -20.34
N GLU A 2 -48.87 24.87 -19.64
CA GLU A 2 -47.90 23.80 -19.93
C GLU A 2 -47.92 22.73 -18.80
N PRO A 3 -47.29 21.56 -18.97
CA PRO A 3 -45.87 21.46 -18.59
C PRO A 3 -45.02 20.66 -19.58
N GLY A 4 -44.00 21.33 -20.12
CA GLY A 4 -42.60 20.92 -19.94
C GLY A 4 -42.23 19.52 -20.40
N THR A 5 -41.82 19.41 -21.67
CA THR A 5 -41.10 18.26 -22.20
C THR A 5 -39.86 17.98 -21.35
N SER A 6 -39.83 16.81 -20.71
CA SER A 6 -38.65 16.26 -20.03
C SER A 6 -37.50 16.13 -21.05
N PRO A 7 -36.28 16.61 -20.75
CA PRO A 7 -35.13 16.24 -21.56
C PRO A 7 -34.87 14.73 -21.42
N GLU A 8 -34.51 14.16 -22.56
CA GLU A 8 -34.37 12.75 -22.83
C GLU A 8 -33.20 12.12 -22.06
N THR A 9 -33.46 10.89 -21.60
CA THR A 9 -32.58 9.72 -21.44
C THR A 9 -31.13 9.92 -20.99
N VAL A 10 -30.87 9.36 -19.80
CA VAL A 10 -29.57 9.08 -19.16
C VAL A 10 -28.49 8.64 -20.16
N CYS A 11 -27.38 9.38 -20.18
CA CYS A 11 -26.14 8.94 -20.81
C CYS A 11 -25.38 7.99 -19.87
N GLY A 12 -25.26 6.71 -20.25
CA GLY A 12 -24.15 5.85 -19.83
C GLY A 12 -24.52 4.41 -19.47
N GLU A 13 -24.52 3.51 -20.47
CA GLU A 13 -24.02 2.14 -20.25
C GLU A 13 -22.50 2.18 -20.41
N HIS A 14 -21.79 2.35 -19.31
CA HIS A 14 -20.41 1.88 -19.21
C HIS A 14 -20.35 1.10 -17.92
N ASN A 15 -20.09 -0.20 -18.03
CA ASN A 15 -19.82 -1.08 -16.90
C ASN A 15 -18.71 -0.45 -16.05
N LEU A 16 -19.10 0.31 -15.03
CA LEU A 16 -18.22 0.64 -13.92
C LEU A 16 -18.16 -0.61 -13.05
N THR A 17 -17.45 -1.64 -13.52
CA THR A 17 -16.75 -2.51 -12.57
C THR A 17 -15.60 -1.70 -12.02
N SER A 18 -15.93 -0.69 -11.21
CA SER A 18 -15.00 -0.13 -10.24
C SER A 18 -14.72 -1.29 -9.30
N SER A 19 -13.70 -2.10 -9.59
CA SER A 19 -13.11 -2.96 -8.58
C SER A 19 -12.81 -2.03 -7.41
N LEU A 20 -13.50 -2.22 -6.29
CA LEU A 20 -13.17 -1.54 -5.04
C LEU A 20 -11.70 -1.86 -4.77
N VAL A 21 -10.79 -0.94 -5.06
CA VAL A 21 -9.39 -1.12 -4.72
C VAL A 21 -9.35 -1.07 -3.20
N SER A 22 -9.30 -2.24 -2.57
CA SER A 22 -9.17 -2.38 -1.13
C SER A 22 -7.92 -1.62 -0.70
N VAL A 23 -8.04 -0.71 0.27
CA VAL A 23 -6.87 -0.03 0.82
C VAL A 23 -5.98 -1.10 1.48
N PRO A 24 -4.70 -1.23 1.07
CA PRO A 24 -3.81 -2.20 1.70
C PRO A 24 -3.59 -1.84 3.16
N THR A 25 -3.53 -2.87 4.03
CA THR A 25 -3.23 -2.70 5.45
C THR A 25 -1.77 -3.06 5.71
N LEU A 26 -1.00 -2.13 6.27
CA LEU A 26 0.39 -2.35 6.66
C LEU A 26 0.48 -2.60 8.16
N LEU A 27 1.02 -3.75 8.57
CA LEU A 27 1.27 -4.10 9.96
C LEU A 27 2.77 -4.20 10.22
N ALA A 28 3.24 -3.68 11.36
CA ALA A 28 4.61 -3.84 11.83
C ALA A 28 4.65 -4.77 13.05
N SER A 29 5.69 -5.59 13.16
CA SER A 29 5.89 -6.49 14.31
C SER A 29 6.11 -5.73 15.62
N ASN A 30 6.74 -4.55 15.55
CA ASN A 30 6.98 -3.67 16.68
C ASN A 30 7.06 -2.22 16.19
N THR A 31 6.43 -1.30 16.93
CA THR A 31 6.44 0.14 16.65
C THR A 31 7.46 0.91 17.49
N THR A 32 8.08 0.24 18.47
CA THR A 32 9.10 0.79 19.37
C THR A 32 10.32 -0.13 19.34
N VAL A 33 11.37 0.32 18.67
CA VAL A 33 12.57 -0.47 18.39
C VAL A 33 13.84 0.28 18.74
N THR A 34 14.86 -0.48 19.12
CA THR A 34 16.18 0.01 19.50
C THR A 34 17.11 -0.05 18.29
N GLU A 35 17.74 1.08 17.98
CA GLU A 35 18.66 1.22 16.85
C GLU A 35 19.83 0.24 16.95
N ASN A 36 20.16 -0.44 15.84
CA ASN A 36 21.22 -1.44 15.73
C ASN A 36 21.04 -2.72 16.57
N GLU A 37 19.90 -2.90 17.24
CA GLU A 37 19.63 -4.07 18.07
C GLU A 37 18.42 -4.85 17.57
N ASP A 38 17.31 -4.16 17.33
CA ASP A 38 16.04 -4.79 17.00
C ASP A 38 15.85 -4.94 15.48
N ALA A 39 15.11 -5.98 15.10
CA ALA A 39 14.58 -6.16 13.76
C ALA A 39 13.10 -5.76 13.70
N VAL A 40 12.67 -5.27 12.55
CA VAL A 40 11.24 -5.01 12.26
C VAL A 40 10.81 -5.83 11.06
N VAL A 41 9.66 -6.48 11.20
CA VAL A 41 8.96 -7.15 10.11
C VAL A 41 7.70 -6.35 9.79
N MET A 42 7.60 -5.87 8.56
CA MET A 42 6.42 -5.20 8.03
C MET A 42 5.70 -6.13 7.06
N THR A 43 4.39 -6.27 7.22
CA THR A 43 3.53 -7.11 6.38
C THR A 43 2.42 -6.28 5.75
N CYS A 44 2.32 -6.34 4.43
CA CYS A 44 1.27 -5.73 3.65
C CYS A 44 0.16 -6.75 3.36
N TYR A 45 -1.05 -6.45 3.82
CA TYR A 45 -2.26 -7.21 3.53
C TYR A 45 -3.05 -6.45 2.46
N THR A 46 -3.20 -7.09 1.29
CA THR A 46 -3.92 -6.53 0.15
C THR A 46 -4.58 -7.64 -0.65
N ASP A 47 -5.73 -7.34 -1.23
CA ASP A 47 -6.40 -8.22 -2.20
C ASP A 47 -5.77 -8.09 -3.61
N ASP A 48 -4.85 -7.13 -3.79
CA ASP A 48 -4.07 -7.01 -5.02
C ASP A 48 -3.05 -8.15 -5.16
N SER A 49 -2.85 -8.54 -6.41
CA SER A 49 -1.82 -9.47 -6.87
C SER A 49 -0.40 -8.93 -6.71
N SER A 50 -0.24 -7.61 -6.64
CA SER A 50 1.06 -6.93 -6.58
C SER A 50 1.23 -6.07 -5.33
N THR A 51 2.47 -5.88 -4.89
CA THR A 51 2.80 -5.02 -3.76
C THR A 51 4.07 -4.24 -4.09
N ASN A 52 4.00 -2.92 -3.95
CA ASN A 52 5.13 -2.02 -4.14
C ASN A 52 5.47 -1.37 -2.79
N TRP A 53 6.72 -1.52 -2.37
CA TRP A 53 7.22 -0.89 -1.15
C TRP A 53 7.73 0.51 -1.47
N LEU A 54 7.26 1.49 -0.71
CA LEU A 54 7.67 2.88 -0.84
C LEU A 54 8.36 3.34 0.46
N PHE A 55 9.41 4.14 0.32
CA PHE A 55 10.07 4.87 1.38
C PHE A 55 10.19 6.33 0.98
N ASN A 56 9.68 7.25 1.81
CA ASN A 56 9.58 8.68 1.50
C ASN A 56 9.01 8.94 0.09
N ALA A 57 7.85 8.34 -0.18
CA ALA A 57 7.12 8.42 -1.46
C ALA A 57 7.88 7.92 -2.71
N THR A 58 9.01 7.23 -2.53
CA THR A 58 9.83 6.68 -3.62
C THR A 58 9.95 5.17 -3.49
N SER A 59 10.11 4.44 -4.60
CA SER A 59 10.32 2.99 -4.56
C SER A 59 11.47 2.61 -3.63
N LEU A 60 11.18 1.74 -2.67
CA LEU A 60 12.14 1.28 -1.68
C LEU A 60 13.34 0.64 -2.37
N GLN A 61 14.52 1.13 -2.05
CA GLN A 61 15.78 0.52 -2.46
C GLN A 61 16.20 -0.50 -1.40
N LEU A 62 16.21 -1.77 -1.76
CA LEU A 62 16.64 -2.83 -0.85
C LEU A 62 18.14 -2.68 -0.53
N ARG A 63 18.44 -2.68 0.77
CA ARG A 63 19.81 -2.68 1.31
C ARG A 63 20.16 -4.08 1.78
N GLU A 64 21.43 -4.36 2.05
CA GLU A 64 21.89 -5.66 2.57
C GLU A 64 21.16 -6.10 3.85
N ARG A 65 20.74 -5.14 4.67
CA ARG A 65 19.95 -5.33 5.90
C ARG A 65 18.47 -5.65 5.67
N MET A 66 18.00 -5.50 4.45
CA MET A 66 16.59 -5.64 4.09
C MET A 66 16.34 -6.94 3.36
N LYS A 67 15.27 -7.64 3.73
CA LYS A 67 14.83 -8.87 3.06
C LYS A 67 13.37 -8.74 2.68
N LEU A 68 13.10 -8.93 1.40
CA LEU A 68 11.75 -8.99 0.87
C LEU A 68 11.36 -10.45 0.66
N SER A 69 10.17 -10.84 1.13
CA SER A 69 9.64 -12.18 0.90
C SER A 69 9.38 -12.41 -0.60
N GLN A 70 9.30 -13.69 -0.99
CA GLN A 70 9.08 -14.07 -2.38
C GLN A 70 7.75 -13.53 -2.94
N ASP A 71 6.72 -13.45 -2.11
CA ASP A 71 5.41 -12.87 -2.46
C ASP A 71 5.39 -11.34 -2.39
N HIS A 72 6.51 -10.70 -2.05
CA HIS A 72 6.68 -9.25 -1.91
C HIS A 72 5.78 -8.60 -0.84
N ARG A 73 5.11 -9.40 0.01
CA ARG A 73 4.19 -8.91 1.04
C ARG A 73 4.86 -8.64 2.38
N THR A 74 6.04 -9.18 2.62
CA THR A 74 6.75 -9.04 3.89
C THR A 74 8.13 -8.45 3.68
N LEU A 75 8.40 -7.31 4.33
CA LEU A 75 9.70 -6.67 4.37
C LEU A 75 10.28 -6.79 5.77
N THR A 76 11.46 -7.37 5.88
CA THR A 76 12.24 -7.42 7.13
C THR A 76 13.40 -6.43 7.05
N ILE A 77 13.62 -5.66 8.10
CA ILE A 77 14.79 -4.80 8.28
C ILE A 77 15.53 -5.27 9.53
N ASP A 78 16.78 -5.71 9.38
CA ASP A 78 17.59 -6.27 10.46
C ASP A 78 19.08 -5.92 10.31
N PRO A 79 19.68 -5.17 11.27
CA PRO A 79 19.01 -4.42 12.33
C PRO A 79 18.42 -3.11 11.79
N VAL A 80 17.46 -2.51 12.50
CA VAL A 80 16.95 -1.17 12.16
C VAL A 80 17.98 -0.09 12.44
N ARG A 81 17.97 0.99 11.65
CA ARG A 81 18.85 2.15 11.78
C ARG A 81 18.07 3.46 11.65
N ARG A 82 18.64 4.59 12.10
CA ARG A 82 18.01 5.93 11.93
C ARG A 82 17.64 6.25 10.49
N GLU A 83 18.42 5.77 9.52
CA GLU A 83 18.17 5.95 8.09
C GLU A 83 16.90 5.24 7.56
N ASP A 84 16.33 4.31 8.34
CA ASP A 84 15.09 3.60 8.01
C ASP A 84 13.84 4.36 8.53
N ALA A 85 14.03 5.42 9.31
CA ALA A 85 12.93 6.28 9.76
C ALA A 85 12.38 7.10 8.58
N GLY A 86 11.07 7.03 8.37
CA GLY A 86 10.35 7.87 7.40
C GLY A 86 10.15 9.29 7.91
N ASN A 87 9.74 10.19 7.01
CA ASN A 87 9.44 11.60 7.29
C ASN A 87 7.93 11.89 7.25
#